data_AF-A0A964ZYM6-F1
#
_entry.id   AF-A0A964ZYM6-F1
#
_cell.length_a   1.000
_cell.length_b   1.000
_cell.length_c   1.000
_cell.angle_alpha   90.00
_cell.angle_beta   90.00
_cell.angle_gamma   90.00
#
_symmetry.space_group_name_H-M   'P 1'
#
loop_
_entity.id
_entity.type
_entity.pdbx_description
1 polymer ?
#
loop_
_entity_poly.entity_id
_entity_poly.type
_entity_poly.pdbx_seq_one_letter_code
_entity_poly.pdbx_strand_id
1 'polypeptide(L)'
;MGGLVTLVLLGRKWQSESPQVIAWFSFTATVSMPIMVATGVAQAWRMMDGLQNIFSTTYGVVLSVKVLLVLLAIAAGTRARQLFKAERVEQQDLKKIKFSKTIITESVIGVVVLAVTAILVSVPPLSVIGAAPFEATIVQANVIADIRITPARVGEVEVHVVLSPPGGALQSITTATARISLATQAIPPIPVDLRLVGKNHFQAKLLLPRAGDWLFELFVEPEAGTSLRFSTAVAIRD
;
A
#
# COMPACT_ATOMS: atom_id res chain seq x y z
N MET A 1 -16.21 -15.94 -6.41
CA MET A 1 -17.24 -15.33 -7.28
C MET A 1 -18.60 -16.04 -7.28
N GLY A 2 -18.77 -17.26 -6.73
CA GLY A 2 -20.05 -17.97 -6.74
C GLY A 2 -21.08 -17.55 -5.68
N GLY A 3 -20.65 -17.05 -4.52
CA GLY A 3 -21.54 -16.75 -3.39
C GLY A 3 -22.47 -15.55 -3.56
N LEU A 4 -22.06 -14.56 -4.36
CA LEU A 4 -22.89 -13.37 -4.63
C LEU A 4 -24.05 -13.70 -5.58
N VAL A 5 -23.78 -14.56 -6.57
CA VAL A 5 -24.77 -15.00 -7.57
C VAL A 5 -25.82 -15.89 -6.91
N THR A 6 -25.41 -16.77 -5.99
CA THR A 6 -26.35 -17.61 -5.22
C THR A 6 -27.22 -16.77 -4.28
N LEU A 7 -26.67 -15.74 -3.63
CA LEU A 7 -27.46 -14.82 -2.80
C LEU A 7 -28.47 -13.99 -3.59
N VAL A 8 -28.13 -13.55 -4.81
CA VAL A 8 -29.07 -12.80 -5.67
C VAL A 8 -30.18 -13.69 -6.21
N LEU A 9 -29.87 -14.95 -6.57
CA LEU A 9 -30.85 -15.88 -7.14
C LEU A 9 -31.74 -16.55 -6.08
N LEU A 10 -31.19 -16.95 -4.92
CA LEU A 10 -32.00 -17.54 -3.83
C LEU A 10 -32.63 -16.48 -2.92
N GLY A 11 -32.02 -15.30 -2.80
CA GLY A 11 -32.51 -14.22 -1.93
C GLY A 11 -33.91 -13.76 -2.32
N ARG A 12 -34.24 -13.72 -3.61
CA ARG A 12 -35.60 -13.36 -4.08
C ARG A 12 -36.69 -14.33 -3.62
N LYS A 13 -36.38 -15.62 -3.42
CA LYS A 13 -37.34 -16.61 -2.92
C LYS A 13 -37.41 -16.63 -1.39
N TRP A 14 -36.31 -16.37 -0.69
CA TRP A 14 -36.26 -16.33 0.78
C TRP A 14 -36.83 -15.05 1.39
N GLN A 15 -36.99 -13.99 0.58
CA GLN A 15 -37.49 -12.69 1.04
C GLN A 15 -38.98 -12.70 1.44
N SER A 16 -39.75 -13.74 1.10
CA SER A 16 -41.16 -13.84 1.48
C SER A 16 -41.42 -14.62 2.77
N GLU A 17 -40.47 -15.39 3.32
CA GLU A 17 -40.78 -16.35 4.40
C GLU A 17 -40.21 -16.05 5.79
N SER A 18 -39.33 -15.06 5.99
CA SER A 18 -38.83 -14.79 7.36
C SER A 18 -38.31 -13.36 7.58
N PRO A 19 -39.16 -12.43 8.08
CA PRO A 19 -38.75 -11.08 8.50
C PRO A 19 -37.65 -11.06 9.58
N GLN A 20 -37.52 -12.15 10.36
CA GLN A 20 -36.59 -12.25 11.48
C GLN A 20 -35.12 -12.38 11.06
N VAL A 21 -34.83 -13.02 9.91
CA VAL A 21 -33.44 -13.22 9.44
C VAL A 21 -32.83 -11.91 8.93
N ILE A 22 -33.65 -11.02 8.35
CA ILE A 22 -33.22 -9.71 7.84
C ILE A 22 -32.86 -8.76 9.00
N ALA A 23 -33.57 -8.85 10.14
CA ALA A 23 -33.35 -7.97 11.28
C ALA A 23 -32.01 -8.22 11.98
N TRP A 24 -31.62 -9.49 12.15
CA TRP A 24 -30.37 -9.82 12.84
C TRP A 24 -29.14 -9.41 12.02
N PHE A 25 -29.13 -9.67 10.71
CA PHE A 25 -28.05 -9.23 9.81
C PHE A 25 -27.87 -7.70 9.80
N SER A 26 -28.97 -6.95 9.89
CA SER A 26 -28.94 -5.49 9.96
C SER A 26 -28.39 -4.97 11.30
N PHE A 27 -28.66 -5.70 12.39
CA PHE A 27 -28.11 -5.38 13.71
C PHE A 27 -26.60 -5.62 13.78
N THR A 28 -26.10 -6.77 13.27
CA THR A 28 -24.66 -7.07 13.24
C THR A 28 -23.89 -6.07 12.39
N ALA A 29 -24.40 -5.69 11.21
CA ALA A 29 -23.79 -4.65 10.39
C ALA A 29 -23.77 -3.28 11.08
N THR A 30 -24.82 -2.94 11.85
CA THR A 30 -24.91 -1.66 12.56
C THR A 30 -23.90 -1.55 13.71
N VAL A 31 -23.54 -2.66 14.36
CA VAL A 31 -22.58 -2.68 15.47
C VAL A 31 -21.14 -2.91 15.00
N SER A 32 -20.93 -3.71 13.93
CA SER A 32 -19.59 -4.01 13.45
C SER A 32 -18.92 -2.83 12.74
N MET A 33 -19.69 -2.03 12.01
CA MET A 33 -19.15 -0.88 11.25
C MET A 33 -18.49 0.16 12.16
N PRO A 34 -19.13 0.63 13.26
CA PRO A 34 -18.51 1.57 14.19
C PRO A 34 -17.26 1.01 14.86
N ILE A 35 -17.27 -0.27 15.24
CA ILE A 35 -16.12 -0.93 15.87
C ILE A 35 -14.94 -0.95 14.89
N MET A 36 -15.15 -1.33 13.64
CA MET A 36 -14.10 -1.36 12.62
C MET A 36 -13.52 0.04 12.37
N VAL A 37 -14.38 1.07 12.28
CA VAL A 37 -13.94 2.46 12.12
C VAL A 37 -13.11 2.91 13.34
N ALA A 38 -13.58 2.65 14.56
CA ALA A 38 -12.87 2.98 15.79
C ALA A 38 -11.50 2.28 15.86
N THR A 39 -11.44 1.02 15.44
CA THR A 39 -10.20 0.24 15.40
C THR A 39 -9.21 0.81 14.37
N GLY A 40 -9.69 1.20 13.19
CA GLY A 40 -8.88 1.87 12.17
C GLY A 40 -8.32 3.22 12.63
N VAL A 41 -9.13 4.01 13.33
CA VAL A 41 -8.69 5.29 13.93
C VAL A 41 -7.64 5.06 15.01
N ALA A 42 -7.84 4.07 15.88
CA ALA A 42 -6.88 3.72 16.93
C ALA A 42 -5.52 3.25 16.35
N GLN A 43 -5.54 2.47 15.27
CA GLN A 43 -4.31 2.07 14.57
C GLN A 43 -3.60 3.26 13.92
N ALA A 44 -4.34 4.15 13.25
CA ALA A 44 -3.79 5.37 12.67
C ALA A 44 -3.15 6.29 13.74
N TRP A 45 -3.74 6.33 14.94
CA TRP A 45 -3.22 7.11 16.06
C TRP A 45 -1.92 6.52 16.62
N ARG A 46 -1.78 5.19 16.70
CA ARG A 46 -0.51 4.56 17.15
C ARG A 46 0.63 4.72 16.15
N MET A 47 0.34 4.85 14.86
CA MET A 47 1.37 5.06 13.83
C MET A 47 1.89 6.50 13.78
N MET A 48 1.20 7.44 14.44
CA MET A 48 1.53 8.86 14.40
C MET A 48 2.00 9.27 15.79
N ASP A 49 3.32 9.44 15.96
CA ASP A 49 3.98 9.82 17.23
C ASP A 49 3.57 11.22 17.74
N GLY A 50 2.30 11.40 18.13
CA GLY A 50 1.75 12.60 18.79
C GLY A 50 0.82 13.49 17.95
N LEU A 51 -0.11 14.21 18.61
CA LEU A 51 -1.09 15.13 18.00
C LEU A 51 -0.47 16.38 17.34
N GLN A 52 0.74 16.74 17.76
CA GLN A 52 1.47 17.93 17.29
C GLN A 52 1.98 17.80 15.84
N ASN A 53 2.00 16.60 15.27
CA ASN A 53 2.40 16.35 13.88
C ASN A 53 1.21 16.27 12.90
N ILE A 54 -0.04 16.38 13.39
CA ILE A 54 -1.26 16.23 12.58
C ILE A 54 -1.43 17.38 11.57
N PHE A 55 -1.00 18.60 11.92
CA PHE A 55 -1.17 19.77 11.05
C PHE A 55 0.12 20.24 10.38
N SER A 56 1.28 19.71 10.79
CA SER A 56 2.60 20.10 10.25
C SER A 56 3.15 19.10 9.23
N THR A 57 2.69 17.84 9.26
CA THR A 57 3.17 16.80 8.35
C THR A 57 2.18 16.57 7.22
N THR A 58 2.68 16.30 6.00
CA THR A 58 1.86 15.90 4.85
C THR A 58 0.96 14.71 5.18
N TYR A 59 1.45 13.78 6.02
CA TYR A 59 0.69 12.64 6.51
C TYR A 59 -0.53 13.06 7.35
N GLY A 60 -0.32 13.96 8.31
CA GLY A 60 -1.39 14.47 9.17
C GLY A 60 -2.48 15.19 8.37
N VAL A 61 -2.10 16.02 7.39
CA VAL A 61 -3.06 16.71 6.50
C VAL A 61 -3.88 15.71 5.68
N VAL A 62 -3.24 14.70 5.08
CA VAL A 62 -3.94 13.66 4.30
C VAL A 62 -4.90 12.86 5.20
N LEU A 63 -4.47 12.49 6.40
CA LEU A 63 -5.30 11.79 7.37
C LEU A 63 -6.50 12.64 7.83
N SER A 64 -6.29 13.93 8.11
CA SER A 64 -7.36 14.86 8.49
C SER A 64 -8.40 15.02 7.39
N VAL A 65 -7.98 15.16 6.13
CA VAL A 65 -8.91 15.19 4.98
C VAL A 65 -9.70 13.89 4.88
N LYS A 66 -9.03 12.74 5.08
CA LYS A 66 -9.65 11.41 5.07
C LYS A 66 -10.75 11.28 6.14
N VAL A 67 -10.45 11.70 7.37
CA VAL A 67 -11.39 11.66 8.50
C VAL A 67 -12.55 12.64 8.28
N LEU A 68 -12.29 13.85 7.78
CA LEU A 68 -13.32 14.84 7.46
C LEU A 68 -14.31 14.28 6.42
N LEU A 69 -13.82 13.66 5.35
CA LEU A 69 -14.65 13.04 4.31
C LEU A 69 -15.51 11.90 4.85
N VAL A 70 -14.97 11.04 5.71
CA VAL A 70 -15.72 9.97 6.36
C VAL A 70 -16.83 10.54 7.25
N LEU A 71 -16.54 11.57 8.05
CA LEU A 71 -17.53 12.24 8.88
C LEU A 71 -18.65 12.88 8.04
N LEU A 72 -18.32 13.49 6.90
CA LEU A 72 -19.30 14.04 5.97
C LEU A 72 -20.18 12.94 5.36
N ALA A 73 -19.61 11.80 4.99
CA ALA A 73 -20.36 10.65 4.48
C ALA A 73 -21.32 10.08 5.54
N ILE A 74 -20.85 9.94 6.78
CA ILE A 74 -21.68 9.48 7.91
C ILE A 74 -22.79 10.51 8.21
N ALA A 75 -22.48 11.80 8.23
CA ALA A 75 -23.46 12.87 8.44
C ALA A 75 -24.53 12.90 7.33
N ALA A 76 -24.14 12.72 6.06
CA ALA A 76 -25.07 12.62 4.94
C ALA A 76 -25.94 11.35 5.04
N GLY A 77 -25.33 10.20 5.35
CA GLY A 77 -26.04 8.93 5.51
C GLY A 77 -27.02 8.93 6.69
N THR A 78 -26.65 9.53 7.82
CA THR A 78 -27.52 9.65 9.01
C THR A 78 -28.67 10.63 8.77
N ARG A 79 -28.42 11.79 8.16
CA ARG A 79 -29.49 12.73 7.77
C ARG A 79 -30.47 12.10 6.78
N ALA A 80 -29.96 11.36 5.79
CA ALA A 80 -30.81 10.59 4.88
C ALA A 80 -31.65 9.58 5.66
N ARG A 81 -31.05 8.79 6.57
CA ARG A 81 -31.77 7.81 7.40
C ARG A 81 -32.83 8.44 8.30
N GLN A 82 -32.57 9.62 8.85
CA GLN A 82 -33.51 10.34 9.72
C GLN A 82 -34.69 10.92 8.95
N LEU A 83 -34.43 11.49 7.76
CA LEU A 83 -35.48 11.97 6.86
C LEU A 83 -36.42 10.83 6.43
N PHE A 84 -35.87 9.63 6.15
CA PHE A 84 -36.69 8.46 5.81
C PHE A 84 -37.36 7.77 7.01
N LYS A 85 -36.86 7.97 8.23
CA LYS A 85 -37.50 7.43 9.44
C LYS A 85 -38.69 8.29 9.88
N ALA A 86 -38.67 9.60 9.62
CA ALA A 86 -39.78 10.51 9.89
C ALA A 86 -40.98 10.30 8.95
N GLU A 87 -40.74 9.88 7.71
CA GLU A 87 -41.80 9.71 6.68
C GLU A 87 -42.46 8.33 6.69
N ARG A 88 -42.10 7.44 7.63
CA ARG A 88 -42.69 6.09 7.77
C ARG A 88 -43.92 6.01 8.68
N VAL A 89 -44.42 7.13 9.22
CA VAL A 89 -45.59 7.15 10.12
C VAL A 89 -46.91 7.56 9.43
N GLU A 90 -46.89 8.11 8.22
CA GLU A 90 -48.12 8.49 7.51
C GLU A 90 -48.32 7.64 6.25
N GLN A 91 -48.64 6.36 6.47
CA GLN A 91 -49.20 5.48 5.45
C GLN A 91 -50.68 5.83 5.26
N GLN A 92 -51.00 6.82 4.45
CA GLN A 92 -52.19 6.77 3.62
C GLN A 92 -52.05 7.76 2.45
N ASP A 93 -52.22 7.20 1.25
CA ASP A 93 -52.25 7.88 -0.05
C ASP A 93 -50.98 8.60 -0.52
N LEU A 94 -50.28 7.99 -1.50
CA LEU A 94 -49.90 8.63 -2.78
C LEU A 94 -48.98 7.70 -3.58
N LYS A 95 -49.62 6.78 -4.31
CA LYS A 95 -49.08 6.17 -5.52
C LYS A 95 -48.63 7.30 -6.48
N LYS A 96 -47.46 7.12 -7.12
CA LYS A 96 -46.97 7.73 -8.38
C LYS A 96 -45.93 8.87 -8.41
N ILE A 97 -45.52 9.58 -7.35
CA ILE A 97 -44.56 10.72 -7.54
C ILE A 97 -43.28 10.70 -6.67
N LYS A 98 -43.19 9.89 -5.60
CA LYS A 98 -42.02 9.91 -4.69
C LYS A 98 -40.96 8.82 -4.92
N PHE A 99 -41.14 7.92 -5.88
CA PHE A 99 -40.16 6.84 -6.12
C PHE A 99 -38.88 7.34 -6.81
N SER A 100 -38.98 8.29 -7.74
CA SER A 100 -37.81 8.71 -8.52
C SER A 100 -36.84 9.60 -7.74
N LYS A 101 -37.33 10.57 -6.95
CA LYS A 101 -36.45 11.52 -6.24
C LYS A 101 -35.68 10.89 -5.09
N THR A 102 -36.29 9.96 -4.37
CA THR A 102 -35.64 9.21 -3.29
C THR A 102 -34.58 8.25 -3.83
N ILE A 103 -34.89 7.49 -4.89
CA ILE A 103 -33.94 6.56 -5.51
C ILE A 103 -32.75 7.32 -6.14
N ILE A 104 -32.99 8.48 -6.77
CA ILE A 104 -31.90 9.33 -7.30
C ILE A 104 -31.02 9.83 -6.17
N THR A 105 -31.59 10.30 -5.06
CA THR A 105 -30.82 10.80 -3.91
C THR A 105 -29.98 9.69 -3.28
N GLU A 106 -30.57 8.50 -3.08
CA GLU A 106 -29.87 7.34 -2.55
C GLU A 106 -28.74 6.85 -3.47
N SER A 107 -28.99 6.83 -4.78
CA SER A 107 -27.98 6.46 -5.78
C SER A 107 -26.83 7.46 -5.82
N VAL A 108 -27.12 8.77 -5.76
CA VAL A 108 -26.09 9.83 -5.72
C VAL A 108 -25.23 9.69 -4.47
N ILE A 109 -25.83 9.44 -3.30
CA ILE A 109 -25.08 9.22 -2.06
C ILE A 109 -24.20 7.97 -2.19
N GLY A 110 -24.72 6.86 -2.72
CA GLY A 110 -23.95 5.65 -2.97
C GLY A 110 -22.76 5.88 -3.89
N VAL A 111 -22.95 6.63 -4.99
CA VAL A 111 -21.89 7.00 -5.93
C VAL A 111 -20.83 7.88 -5.25
N VAL A 112 -21.24 8.86 -4.45
CA VAL A 112 -20.31 9.72 -3.69
C VAL A 112 -19.48 8.89 -2.71
N VAL A 113 -20.12 7.98 -1.94
CA VAL A 113 -19.41 7.10 -1.01
C VAL A 113 -18.43 6.19 -1.73
N LEU A 114 -18.82 5.61 -2.88
CA LEU A 114 -17.93 4.79 -3.69
C LEU A 114 -16.77 5.59 -4.28
N ALA A 115 -17.01 6.80 -4.77
CA ALA A 115 -15.97 7.69 -5.27
C ALA A 115 -14.96 8.05 -4.16
N VAL A 116 -15.46 8.41 -2.97
CA VAL A 116 -14.62 8.70 -1.80
C VAL A 116 -13.83 7.47 -1.37
N THR A 117 -14.46 6.29 -1.34
CA THR A 117 -13.79 5.02 -1.01
C THR A 117 -12.71 4.68 -2.04
N ALA A 118 -12.99 4.85 -3.32
CA ALA A 118 -12.03 4.62 -4.40
C ALA A 118 -10.83 5.56 -4.30
N ILE A 119 -11.05 6.85 -4.01
CA ILE A 119 -9.98 7.81 -3.74
C ILE A 119 -9.19 7.37 -2.50
N LEU A 120 -9.87 6.95 -1.43
CA LEU A 120 -9.25 6.50 -0.18
C LEU A 120 -8.35 5.27 -0.33
N VAL A 121 -8.72 4.34 -1.22
CA VAL A 121 -7.97 3.12 -1.53
C VAL A 121 -6.87 3.41 -2.55
N SER A 122 -7.06 4.38 -3.42
CA SER A 122 -6.10 4.76 -4.46
C SER A 122 -4.98 5.68 -3.99
N VAL A 123 -4.92 6.04 -2.70
CA VAL A 123 -3.73 6.73 -2.16
C VAL A 123 -2.64 5.67 -1.98
N PRO A 124 -1.57 5.64 -2.81
CA PRO A 124 -0.46 4.75 -2.56
C PRO A 124 0.11 5.03 -1.16
N PRO A 125 0.62 4.03 -0.43
CA PRO A 125 1.33 4.30 0.81
C PRO A 125 2.45 5.28 0.47
N LEU A 126 2.30 6.53 0.94
CA LEU A 126 3.32 7.56 0.76
C LEU A 126 4.60 6.98 1.36
N SER A 127 5.65 6.92 0.53
CA SER A 127 6.98 6.50 0.90
C SER A 127 7.29 7.03 2.29
N VAL A 128 7.61 6.12 3.22
CA VAL A 128 8.15 6.48 4.52
C VAL A 128 9.16 7.59 4.29
N ILE A 129 8.96 8.76 4.91
CA ILE A 129 9.79 9.95 4.75
C ILE A 129 11.25 9.52 4.92
N GLY A 130 11.91 9.29 3.80
CA GLY A 130 13.14 8.52 3.69
C GLY A 130 13.73 8.85 2.33
N ALA A 131 15.06 8.97 2.27
CA ALA A 131 15.73 9.31 1.04
C ALA A 131 15.30 8.32 -0.07
N ALA A 132 15.07 8.85 -1.27
CA ALA A 132 14.66 8.04 -2.41
C ALA A 132 15.62 6.86 -2.58
N PRO A 133 15.12 5.68 -2.99
CA PRO A 133 16.00 4.57 -3.28
C PRO A 133 16.94 4.95 -4.42
N PHE A 134 18.19 4.54 -4.32
CA PHE A 134 19.08 4.51 -5.47
C PHE A 134 18.74 3.28 -6.29
N GLU A 135 18.63 3.43 -7.61
CA GLU A 135 18.35 2.33 -8.54
C GLU A 135 19.30 2.41 -9.74
N ALA A 136 19.87 1.27 -10.12
CA ALA A 136 20.70 1.13 -11.31
C ALA A 136 20.46 -0.22 -11.98
N THR A 137 20.29 -0.21 -13.29
CA THR A 137 20.22 -1.41 -14.13
C THR A 137 21.45 -1.45 -15.02
N ILE A 138 22.23 -2.53 -14.93
CA ILE A 138 23.49 -2.70 -15.67
C ILE A 138 23.40 -3.99 -16.45
N VAL A 139 23.80 -3.96 -17.71
CA VAL A 139 23.81 -5.14 -18.59
C VAL A 139 25.25 -5.50 -18.92
N GLN A 140 25.65 -6.74 -18.67
CA GLN A 140 26.98 -7.25 -18.98
C GLN A 140 26.91 -8.72 -19.37
N ALA A 141 27.54 -9.10 -20.49
CA ALA A 141 27.56 -10.48 -20.99
C ALA A 141 26.17 -11.16 -21.01
N ASN A 142 25.14 -10.42 -21.45
CA ASN A 142 23.73 -10.86 -21.51
C ASN A 142 23.08 -11.17 -20.14
N VAL A 143 23.73 -10.80 -19.04
CA VAL A 143 23.17 -10.81 -17.68
C VAL A 143 22.80 -9.38 -17.30
N ILE A 144 21.58 -9.19 -16.81
CA ILE A 144 21.09 -7.91 -16.30
C ILE A 144 21.20 -7.93 -14.78
N ALA A 145 21.80 -6.90 -14.20
CA ALA A 145 21.85 -6.67 -12.76
C ALA A 145 21.05 -5.42 -12.41
N ASP A 146 19.96 -5.63 -11.68
CA ASP A 146 19.16 -4.57 -11.07
C ASP A 146 19.61 -4.39 -9.62
N ILE A 147 20.17 -3.23 -9.32
CA ILE A 147 20.72 -2.88 -8.01
C ILE A 147 19.85 -1.78 -7.41
N ARG A 148 19.33 -2.02 -6.21
CA ARG A 148 18.55 -1.05 -5.43
C ARG A 148 19.14 -0.89 -4.04
N ILE A 149 19.33 0.36 -3.60
CA ILE A 149 19.83 0.67 -2.25
C ILE A 149 18.84 1.62 -1.59
N THR A 150 18.30 1.22 -0.44
CA THR A 150 17.25 1.97 0.26
C THR A 150 17.52 2.06 1.76
N PRO A 151 17.46 3.26 2.37
CA PRO A 151 17.45 4.57 1.73
C PRO A 151 18.84 4.95 1.16
N ALA A 152 18.91 5.81 0.13
CA ALA A 152 20.20 6.28 -0.41
C ALA A 152 20.83 7.40 0.45
N ARG A 153 20.96 7.18 1.76
CA ARG A 153 21.53 8.15 2.71
C ARG A 153 22.51 7.53 3.70
N VAL A 154 23.20 8.37 4.46
CA VAL A 154 24.06 7.96 5.57
C VAL A 154 23.27 7.17 6.62
N GLY A 155 23.85 6.10 7.14
CA GLY A 155 23.24 5.21 8.12
C GLY A 155 23.02 3.79 7.60
N GLU A 156 22.09 3.07 8.22
CA GLU A 156 21.73 1.73 7.79
C GLU A 156 21.00 1.77 6.45
N VAL A 157 21.51 1.00 5.50
CA VAL A 157 20.92 0.82 4.18
C VAL A 157 20.71 -0.65 3.89
N GLU A 158 19.66 -0.92 3.12
CA GLU A 158 19.34 -2.23 2.61
C GLU A 158 19.63 -2.27 1.10
N VAL A 159 20.45 -3.23 0.70
CA VAL A 159 20.86 -3.48 -0.68
C VAL A 159 20.05 -4.64 -1.21
N HIS A 160 19.40 -4.46 -2.34
CA HIS A 160 18.73 -5.51 -3.10
C HIS A 160 19.42 -5.63 -4.46
N VAL A 161 19.76 -6.86 -4.84
CA VAL A 161 20.33 -7.17 -6.15
C VAL A 161 19.47 -8.25 -6.79
N VAL A 162 18.92 -7.98 -7.96
CA VAL A 162 18.19 -8.96 -8.76
C VAL A 162 18.97 -9.21 -10.05
N LEU A 163 19.27 -10.47 -10.33
CA LEU A 163 20.00 -10.88 -11.52
C LEU A 163 19.07 -11.56 -12.52
N SER A 164 19.13 -11.15 -13.78
CA SER A 164 18.42 -11.78 -14.88
C SER A 164 19.43 -12.34 -15.89
N PRO A 165 19.85 -13.60 -15.73
CA PRO A 165 20.71 -14.27 -16.72
C PRO A 165 19.91 -14.60 -17.99
N PRO A 166 20.59 -14.92 -19.11
CA PRO A 166 19.93 -15.17 -20.39
C PRO A 166 18.95 -16.37 -20.38
N GLY A 167 19.19 -17.37 -19.53
CA GLY A 167 18.24 -18.47 -19.27
C GLY A 167 17.09 -18.12 -18.32
N GLY A 168 16.97 -16.86 -17.90
CA GLY A 168 15.96 -16.37 -16.96
C GLY A 168 16.06 -17.06 -15.59
N ALA A 169 14.91 -17.42 -15.02
CA ALA A 169 14.85 -18.10 -13.72
C ALA A 169 15.30 -19.57 -13.75
N LEU A 170 15.55 -20.15 -14.93
CA LEU A 170 15.99 -21.54 -15.08
C LEU A 170 17.50 -21.69 -14.87
N GLN A 171 18.27 -20.63 -15.12
CA GLN A 171 19.70 -20.56 -14.84
C GLN A 171 19.88 -19.74 -13.56
N SER A 172 19.86 -20.40 -12.41
CA SER A 172 19.91 -19.69 -11.13
C SER A 172 21.34 -19.32 -10.74
N ILE A 173 21.55 -18.04 -10.43
CA ILE A 173 22.78 -17.56 -9.80
C ILE A 173 22.60 -17.68 -8.29
N THR A 174 23.38 -18.55 -7.65
CA THR A 174 23.28 -18.84 -6.21
C THR A 174 24.34 -18.12 -5.38
N THR A 175 25.43 -17.69 -6.02
CA THR A 175 26.54 -16.98 -5.39
C THR A 175 26.71 -15.60 -6.02
N ALA A 176 26.72 -14.58 -5.17
CA ALA A 176 27.05 -13.21 -5.55
C ALA A 176 27.80 -12.58 -4.38
N THR A 177 28.88 -11.86 -4.67
CA THR A 177 29.61 -11.08 -3.69
C THR A 177 29.62 -9.63 -4.12
N ALA A 178 29.56 -8.71 -3.17
CA ALA A 178 29.65 -7.29 -3.49
C ALA A 178 30.57 -6.59 -2.51
N ARG A 179 31.06 -5.43 -2.92
CA ARG A 179 31.81 -4.52 -2.08
C ARG A 179 31.46 -3.08 -2.44
N ILE A 180 31.62 -2.17 -1.49
CA ILE A 180 31.41 -0.75 -1.72
C ILE A 180 32.57 0.05 -1.16
N SER A 181 32.99 1.10 -1.85
CA SER A 181 34.15 1.92 -1.45
C SER A 181 33.92 3.41 -1.68
N LEU A 182 34.62 4.26 -0.93
CA LEU A 182 34.60 5.71 -1.10
C LEU A 182 36.03 6.24 -1.21
N ALA A 183 36.57 6.20 -2.42
CA ALA A 183 37.95 6.59 -2.70
C ALA A 183 38.25 8.07 -2.35
N THR A 184 37.27 8.95 -2.55
CA THR A 184 37.40 10.40 -2.27
C THR A 184 37.63 10.71 -0.80
N GLN A 185 37.24 9.82 0.11
CA GLN A 185 37.48 9.94 1.55
C GLN A 185 38.37 8.82 2.10
N ALA A 186 39.11 8.13 1.22
CA ALA A 186 40.02 7.04 1.57
C ALA A 186 39.37 5.90 2.40
N ILE A 187 38.07 5.65 2.21
CA ILE A 187 37.40 4.52 2.84
C ILE A 187 37.69 3.27 2.01
N PRO A 188 38.31 2.22 2.59
CA PRO A 188 38.63 0.99 1.87
C PRO A 188 37.35 0.26 1.43
N PRO A 189 37.44 -0.70 0.49
CA PRO A 189 36.31 -1.52 0.10
C PRO A 189 35.72 -2.30 1.28
N ILE A 190 34.47 -2.00 1.61
CA ILE A 190 33.69 -2.69 2.63
C ILE A 190 32.97 -3.86 1.95
N PRO A 191 33.14 -5.11 2.43
CA PRO A 191 32.40 -6.24 1.90
C PRO A 191 30.90 -6.09 2.20
N VAL A 192 30.08 -6.46 1.23
CA VAL A 192 28.62 -6.46 1.34
C VAL A 192 28.17 -7.92 1.41
N ASP A 193 27.69 -8.33 2.59
CA ASP A 193 27.26 -9.71 2.88
C ASP A 193 25.92 -10.02 2.21
N LEU A 194 25.95 -10.22 0.89
CA LEU A 194 24.79 -10.60 0.09
C LEU A 194 24.29 -11.99 0.48
N ARG A 195 23.00 -12.09 0.80
CA ARG A 195 22.30 -13.33 1.10
C ARG A 195 21.23 -13.58 0.05
N LEU A 196 21.15 -14.81 -0.45
CA LEU A 196 20.09 -15.21 -1.37
C LEU A 196 18.75 -15.30 -0.62
N VAL A 197 17.78 -14.47 -1.00
CA VAL A 197 16.44 -14.41 -0.40
C VAL A 197 15.33 -14.90 -1.34
N GLY A 198 15.63 -14.97 -2.64
CA GLY A 198 14.74 -15.49 -3.66
C GLY A 198 15.52 -15.94 -4.89
N LYS A 199 14.84 -16.40 -5.93
CA LYS A 199 15.50 -16.79 -7.19
C LYS A 199 16.23 -15.59 -7.77
N ASN A 200 17.55 -15.70 -7.90
CA ASN A 200 18.44 -14.63 -8.37
C ASN A 200 18.30 -13.30 -7.61
N HIS A 201 17.72 -13.32 -6.41
CA HIS A 201 17.46 -12.13 -5.62
C HIS A 201 18.28 -12.21 -4.34
N PHE A 202 19.23 -11.30 -4.21
CA PHE A 202 20.11 -11.14 -3.07
C PHE A 202 19.77 -9.90 -2.27
N GLN A 203 19.99 -9.97 -0.97
CA GLN A 203 19.76 -8.88 -0.04
C GLN A 203 20.92 -8.77 0.95
N ALA A 204 21.30 -7.55 1.31
CA ALA A 204 22.26 -7.27 2.38
C ALA A 204 21.85 -6.03 3.17
N LYS A 205 22.30 -5.95 4.42
CA LYS A 205 22.24 -4.74 5.25
C LYS A 205 23.65 -4.26 5.53
N LEU A 206 23.84 -2.95 5.46
CA LEU A 206 25.13 -2.30 5.60
C LEU A 206 24.96 -0.96 6.33
N LEU A 207 25.95 -0.59 7.12
CA LEU A 207 26.07 0.75 7.69
C LEU A 207 27.00 1.61 6.81
N LEU A 208 26.47 2.68 6.22
CA LEU A 208 27.25 3.66 5.48
C LEU A 208 27.60 4.84 6.39
N PRO A 209 28.89 5.07 6.69
CA PRO A 209 29.30 6.06 7.69
C PRO A 209 29.37 7.50 7.16
N ARG A 210 29.33 7.71 5.83
CA ARG A 210 29.62 8.99 5.19
C ARG A 210 28.82 9.21 3.92
N ALA A 211 28.41 10.45 3.68
CA ALA A 211 27.88 10.90 2.40
C ALA A 211 28.99 11.02 1.35
N GLY A 212 28.65 10.77 0.10
CA GLY A 212 29.56 10.78 -1.04
C GLY A 212 29.07 9.92 -2.19
N ASP A 213 29.83 9.90 -3.29
CA ASP A 213 29.54 9.04 -4.43
C ASP A 213 30.35 7.75 -4.27
N TRP A 214 29.68 6.74 -3.70
CA TRP A 214 30.28 5.45 -3.39
C TRP A 214 30.36 4.58 -4.65
N LEU A 215 31.48 3.88 -4.84
CA LEU A 215 31.60 2.88 -5.91
C LEU A 215 31.10 1.53 -5.38
N PHE A 216 29.97 1.07 -5.91
CA PHE A 216 29.46 -0.28 -5.66
C PHE A 216 29.93 -1.22 -6.75
N GLU A 217 30.52 -2.34 -6.35
CA GLU A 217 30.98 -3.40 -7.26
C GLU A 217 30.35 -4.72 -6.86
N LEU A 218 29.76 -5.39 -7.85
CA LEU A 218 29.11 -6.68 -7.71
C LEU A 218 29.84 -7.69 -8.59
N PHE A 219 30.20 -8.81 -7.99
CA PHE A 219 30.85 -9.95 -8.61
C PHE A 219 29.90 -11.13 -8.58
N VAL A 220 29.61 -11.68 -9.75
CA VAL A 220 28.72 -12.83 -9.89
C VAL A 220 29.39 -13.87 -10.75
N GLU A 221 29.05 -15.13 -10.49
CA GLU A 221 29.50 -16.27 -11.29
C GLU A 221 28.28 -16.94 -11.90
N PRO A 222 27.86 -16.55 -13.11
CA PRO A 222 26.68 -17.12 -13.75
C PRO A 222 26.89 -18.58 -14.18
N GLU A 223 28.14 -18.93 -14.49
CA GLU A 223 28.59 -20.24 -14.93
C GLU A 223 29.94 -20.55 -14.28
N ALA A 224 30.22 -21.83 -14.03
CA ALA A 224 31.46 -22.26 -13.38
C ALA A 224 32.69 -21.76 -14.18
N GLY A 225 33.56 -21.01 -13.51
CA GLY A 225 34.77 -20.44 -14.11
C GLY A 225 34.60 -19.12 -14.85
N THR A 226 33.38 -18.55 -14.88
CA THR A 226 33.12 -17.24 -15.49
C THR A 226 32.74 -16.22 -14.42
N SER A 227 33.56 -15.19 -14.21
CA SER A 227 33.27 -14.09 -13.28
C SER A 227 32.88 -12.83 -14.04
N LEU A 228 31.74 -12.24 -13.70
CA LEU A 228 31.28 -10.96 -14.21
C LEU A 228 31.36 -9.90 -13.11
N ARG A 229 31.76 -8.69 -13.50
CA ARG A 229 31.90 -7.54 -12.59
C ARG A 229 31.03 -6.39 -13.07
N PHE A 230 29.99 -6.12 -12.30
CA PHE A 230 29.13 -4.95 -12.44
C PHE A 230 29.63 -3.84 -11.52
N SER A 231 29.63 -2.59 -11.98
CA SER A 231 30.06 -1.45 -11.17
C SER A 231 29.20 -0.22 -11.43
N THR A 232 28.81 0.48 -10.36
CA THR A 232 28.04 1.72 -10.46
C THR A 232 28.40 2.70 -9.34
N ALA A 233 28.23 3.99 -9.62
CA ALA A 233 28.39 5.05 -8.63
C ALA A 233 27.05 5.30 -7.94
N VAL A 234 27.05 5.19 -6.61
CA VAL A 234 25.90 5.36 -5.73
C VAL A 234 26.04 6.68 -5.01
N ALA A 235 25.20 7.65 -5.37
CA ALA A 235 25.15 8.93 -4.69
C ALA A 235 24.44 8.77 -3.33
N ILE A 236 25.22 8.86 -2.24
CA ILE A 236 24.71 8.83 -0.87
C ILE A 236 24.76 10.25 -0.31
N ARG A 237 23.64 10.70 0.25
CA ARG A 237 23.46 12.03 0.82
C ARG A 237 23.11 11.92 2.32
N ASP A 238 23.10 13.04 3.04
CA ASP A 238 22.73 13.05 4.47
C ASP A 238 21.22 12.86 4.69
#